data_AF-A0A962T921-F1
#
_entry.id   AF-A0A962T921-F1
#
_cell.length_a   1.000
_cell.length_b   1.000
_cell.length_c   1.000
_cell.angle_alpha   90.00
_cell.angle_beta   90.00
_cell.angle_gamma   90.00
#
_symmetry.space_group_name_H-M   'P 1'
#
loop_
_entity.id
_entity.type
_entity.pdbx_description
1 polymer ?
#
loop_
_entity_poly.entity_id
_entity_poly.type
_entity_poly.pdbx_seq_one_letter_code
_entity_poly.pdbx_strand_id
1 'polypeptide(L)'
;MLPARRAQWSWAFYDWANSAFATTVMAGFFPVFFKSYWAAGMSASESTAQLGTANAVASLIAVLLAPVLGVFADRAAHKKRLLLLFAALGSLMTGCLFLVAEGYWLVASGIYAIGIIAFAGGNVVYDAMLLDIAERHELERVSALG
;
A
#
# COMPACT_ATOMS: atom_id res chain seq x y z
N MET A 1 26.76 4.73 5.32
CA MET A 1 25.94 3.51 5.13
C MET A 1 25.71 2.89 6.49
N LEU A 2 24.47 2.47 6.81
CA LEU A 2 24.21 1.75 8.07
C LEU A 2 24.97 0.40 8.05
N PRO A 3 25.38 -0.14 9.21
CA PRO A 3 25.84 -1.53 9.29
C PRO A 3 24.78 -2.46 8.71
N ALA A 4 25.17 -3.47 7.91
CA ALA A 4 24.25 -4.36 7.18
C ALA A 4 23.12 -4.91 8.08
N ARG A 5 23.47 -5.39 9.28
CA ARG A 5 22.49 -5.88 10.27
C ARG A 5 21.44 -4.83 10.66
N ARG A 6 21.81 -3.56 10.85
CA ARG A 6 20.84 -2.50 11.18
C ARG A 6 19.90 -2.21 10.01
N ALA A 7 20.40 -2.27 8.78
CA ALA A 7 19.59 -2.06 7.60
C ALA A 7 18.56 -3.19 7.40
N GLN A 8 18.99 -4.45 7.57
CA GLN A 8 18.11 -5.64 7.51
C GLN A 8 16.97 -5.58 8.53
N TRP A 9 17.26 -5.26 9.79
CA TRP A 9 16.20 -5.10 10.80
C TRP A 9 15.28 -3.91 10.51
N SER A 10 15.82 -2.79 10.00
CA SER A 10 14.98 -1.63 9.64
C SER A 10 14.02 -1.95 8.50
N TRP A 11 14.46 -2.77 7.54
CA TRP A 11 13.63 -3.28 6.45
C TRP A 11 12.55 -4.22 6.98
N ALA A 12 12.90 -5.21 7.82
CA ALA A 12 11.93 -6.12 8.41
C ALA A 12 10.87 -5.40 9.27
N PHE A 13 11.25 -4.39 10.06
CA PHE A 13 10.28 -3.60 10.81
C PHE A 13 9.35 -2.79 9.91
N TYR A 14 9.84 -2.33 8.75
CA TYR A 14 8.98 -1.68 7.78
C TYR A 14 7.95 -2.67 7.21
N ASP A 15 8.37 -3.90 6.89
CA ASP A 15 7.46 -4.96 6.42
C ASP A 15 6.30 -5.21 7.38
N TRP A 16 6.64 -5.40 8.66
CA TRP A 16 5.66 -5.65 9.70
C TRP A 16 4.71 -4.46 9.87
N ALA A 17 5.23 -3.23 9.78
CA ALA A 17 4.40 -2.04 9.82
C ALA A 17 3.46 -1.95 8.60
N ASN A 18 3.94 -2.34 7.42
CA ASN A 18 3.16 -2.35 6.19
C ASN A 18 1.96 -3.32 6.28
N SER A 19 2.13 -4.45 6.96
CA SER A 19 1.05 -5.39 7.25
C SER A 19 -0.14 -4.78 8.00
N ALA A 20 0.09 -3.74 8.81
CA ALA A 20 -0.98 -3.03 9.51
C ALA A 20 -1.96 -2.35 8.53
N PHE A 21 -1.46 -1.78 7.42
CA PHE A 21 -2.31 -1.19 6.39
C PHE A 21 -3.17 -2.25 5.68
N ALA A 22 -2.55 -3.36 5.27
CA ALA A 22 -3.25 -4.45 4.58
C ALA A 22 -4.35 -5.06 5.45
N THR A 23 -4.04 -5.35 6.71
CA THR A 23 -4.98 -6.00 7.63
C THR A 23 -6.05 -5.04 8.16
N THR A 24 -5.65 -3.83 8.55
CA THR A 24 -6.57 -2.89 9.19
C THR A 24 -7.35 -2.10 8.17
N VAL A 25 -6.71 -1.50 7.16
CA VAL A 25 -7.39 -0.63 6.20
C VAL A 25 -8.04 -1.45 5.11
N MET A 26 -7.28 -2.28 4.40
CA MET A 26 -7.78 -2.97 3.21
C MET A 26 -8.75 -4.11 3.55
N ALA A 27 -8.41 -4.96 4.53
CA ALA A 27 -9.23 -6.12 4.87
C ALA A 27 -10.33 -5.81 5.89
N GLY A 28 -10.01 -5.05 6.94
CA GLY A 28 -10.94 -4.81 8.06
C GLY A 28 -11.83 -3.59 7.86
N PHE A 29 -11.25 -2.41 7.97
CA PHE A 29 -11.95 -1.15 8.14
C PHE A 29 -12.68 -0.70 6.87
N PHE A 30 -11.98 -0.64 5.74
CA PHE A 30 -12.54 -0.05 4.53
C PHE A 30 -13.78 -0.81 4.03
N PRO A 31 -13.78 -2.15 3.88
CA PRO A 31 -14.96 -2.88 3.42
C PRO A 31 -16.19 -2.68 4.32
N VAL A 32 -15.96 -2.68 5.64
CA VAL A 32 -17.03 -2.51 6.63
C VAL A 32 -17.63 -1.10 6.55
N PHE A 33 -16.80 -0.06 6.62
CA PHE A 33 -17.26 1.34 6.55
C PHE A 33 -17.81 1.72 5.18
N PHE A 34 -17.24 1.16 4.10
CA PHE A 34 -17.76 1.34 2.76
C PHE A 34 -19.20 0.87 2.68
N LYS A 35 -19.48 -0.34 3.16
CA LYS A 35 -20.85 -0.87 3.16
C LYS A 35 -21.78 -0.10 4.13
N SER A 36 -21.33 0.20 5.34
CA SER A 36 -22.21 0.71 6.41
C SER A 36 -22.42 2.22 6.38
N TYR A 37 -21.50 2.99 5.79
CA TYR A 37 -21.50 4.45 5.88
C TYR A 37 -21.39 5.12 4.51
N TRP A 38 -20.34 4.85 3.73
CA TRP A 38 -20.15 5.57 2.47
C TRP A 38 -21.10 5.10 1.36
N ALA A 39 -21.48 3.83 1.33
CA ALA A 39 -22.48 3.27 0.42
C ALA A 39 -23.86 3.11 1.09
N ALA A 40 -24.15 3.94 2.10
CA ALA A 40 -25.46 3.95 2.75
C ALA A 40 -26.59 4.10 1.72
N GLY A 41 -27.64 3.29 1.87
CA GLY A 41 -28.78 3.25 0.95
C GLY A 41 -28.62 2.29 -0.24
N MET A 42 -27.45 1.70 -0.47
CA MET A 42 -27.28 0.63 -1.46
C MET A 42 -27.69 -0.73 -0.90
N SER A 43 -28.14 -1.64 -1.77
CA SER A 43 -28.26 -3.04 -1.38
C SER A 43 -26.88 -3.66 -1.12
N ALA A 44 -26.85 -4.75 -0.35
CA ALA A 44 -25.60 -5.45 -0.06
C ALA A 44 -24.89 -5.98 -1.32
N SER A 45 -25.66 -6.33 -2.36
CA SER A 45 -25.11 -6.78 -3.64
C SER A 45 -24.43 -5.63 -4.39
N GLU A 46 -25.09 -4.48 -4.47
CA GLU A 46 -24.55 -3.29 -5.13
C GLU A 46 -23.30 -2.76 -4.41
N SER A 47 -23.33 -2.64 -3.08
CA SER A 47 -22.17 -2.17 -2.31
C SER A 47 -20.96 -3.10 -2.50
N THR A 48 -21.19 -4.41 -2.55
CA THR A 48 -20.13 -5.40 -2.78
C THR A 48 -19.58 -5.31 -4.20
N ALA A 49 -20.45 -5.14 -5.19
CA ALA A 49 -20.04 -4.95 -6.58
C ALA A 49 -19.17 -3.70 -6.73
N GLN A 50 -19.59 -2.55 -6.17
CA GLN A 50 -18.82 -1.31 -6.25
C GLN A 50 -17.47 -1.39 -5.53
N LEU A 51 -17.44 -2.01 -4.35
CA LEU A 51 -16.19 -2.26 -3.64
C LEU A 51 -15.23 -3.14 -4.45
N GLY A 52 -15.77 -4.20 -5.07
CA GLY A 52 -15.01 -5.08 -5.96
C GLY A 52 -14.47 -4.34 -7.18
N THR A 53 -15.29 -3.51 -7.82
CA THR A 53 -14.87 -2.66 -8.95
C THR A 53 -13.77 -1.68 -8.53
N ALA A 54 -13.90 -1.02 -7.38
CA ALA A 54 -12.88 -0.10 -6.87
C ALA A 54 -11.53 -0.81 -6.67
N ASN A 55 -11.53 -1.99 -6.03
CA ASN A 55 -10.33 -2.81 -5.86
C ASN A 55 -9.73 -3.26 -7.20
N ALA A 56 -10.56 -3.70 -8.15
CA ALA A 56 -10.10 -4.14 -9.46
C ALA A 56 -9.45 -3.00 -10.25
N VAL A 57 -10.07 -1.82 -10.28
CA VAL A 57 -9.53 -0.63 -10.95
C VAL A 57 -8.22 -0.18 -10.29
N ALA A 58 -8.19 -0.10 -8.96
CA ALA A 58 -6.97 0.28 -8.23
C ALA A 58 -5.82 -0.70 -8.51
N SER A 59 -6.11 -2.01 -8.47
CA SER A 59 -5.12 -3.06 -8.72
C SER A 59 -4.63 -3.04 -10.16
N LEU A 60 -5.52 -2.82 -11.14
CA LEU A 60 -5.14 -2.69 -12.54
C LEU A 60 -4.19 -1.51 -12.74
N ILE A 61 -4.51 -0.34 -12.18
CA ILE A 61 -3.64 0.84 -12.26
C ILE A 61 -2.29 0.54 -11.58
N ALA A 62 -2.29 -0.06 -10.39
CA ALA A 62 -1.05 -0.41 -9.69
C ALA A 62 -0.16 -1.36 -10.52
N VAL A 63 -0.75 -2.39 -11.15
CA VAL A 63 -0.02 -3.33 -12.02
C VAL A 63 0.56 -2.62 -13.24
N LEU A 64 -0.20 -1.71 -13.87
CA LEU A 64 0.30 -0.94 -15.02
C LEU A 64 1.43 0.03 -14.64
N LEU A 65 1.40 0.56 -13.42
CA LEU A 65 2.45 1.44 -12.89
C LEU A 65 3.68 0.68 -12.40
N ALA A 66 3.53 -0.59 -12.01
CA ALA A 66 4.60 -1.37 -11.38
C ALA A 66 5.91 -1.43 -12.20
N PRO A 67 5.91 -1.66 -13.54
CA PRO A 67 7.15 -1.65 -14.32
C PRO A 67 7.86 -0.29 -14.31
N VAL A 68 7.08 0.79 -14.39
CA VAL A 68 7.61 2.16 -14.38
C VAL A 68 8.23 2.46 -13.02
N LEU A 69 7.50 2.15 -11.94
CA LEU A 69 7.97 2.32 -10.57
C LEU A 69 9.19 1.44 -10.27
N GLY A 70 9.25 0.22 -10.81
CA GLY A 70 10.41 -0.67 -10.69
C GLY A 70 11.67 -0.06 -11.30
N VAL A 71 11.58 0.45 -12.54
CA VAL A 71 12.72 1.14 -13.19
C VAL A 71 13.17 2.36 -12.37
N PHE A 72 12.21 3.14 -11.83
CA PHE A 72 12.54 4.25 -10.94
C PHE A 72 13.18 3.78 -9.64
N ALA A 73 12.68 2.70 -9.02
CA ALA A 73 13.23 2.14 -7.79
C ALA A 73 14.66 1.65 -8.00
N ASP A 74 14.92 0.89 -9.07
CA ASP A 74 16.24 0.34 -9.40
C ASP A 74 17.29 1.42 -9.65
N ARG A 75 16.88 2.55 -10.24
CA ARG A 75 17.77 3.68 -10.57
C ARG A 75 17.78 4.77 -9.51
N ALA A 76 16.87 4.75 -8.55
CA ALA A 76 16.75 5.79 -7.54
C ALA A 76 17.94 5.73 -6.58
N ALA A 77 18.77 6.76 -6.59
CA ALA A 77 19.82 6.97 -5.59
C ALA A 77 19.26 7.10 -4.14
N HIS A 78 17.95 7.33 -3.99
CA HIS A 78 17.28 7.62 -2.73
C HIS A 78 16.00 6.79 -2.52
N LYS A 79 16.04 5.47 -2.72
CA LYS A 79 14.89 4.53 -2.50
C LYS A 79 14.13 4.80 -1.18
N LYS A 80 14.84 5.07 -0.08
CA LYS A 80 14.24 5.42 1.22
C LYS A 80 13.31 6.64 1.19
N ARG A 81 13.64 7.69 0.42
CA ARG A 81 12.78 8.89 0.29
C ARG A 81 11.52 8.58 -0.49
N LEU A 82 11.66 7.77 -1.55
CA LEU A 82 10.52 7.33 -2.35
C LEU A 82 9.58 6.44 -1.53
N LEU A 83 10.13 5.52 -0.73
CA LEU A 83 9.37 4.71 0.21
C LEU A 83 8.59 5.57 1.21
N LEU A 84 9.25 6.57 1.80
CA LEU A 84 8.60 7.52 2.72
C LEU A 84 7.47 8.29 2.03
N LEU A 85 7.64 8.70 0.78
CA LEU A 85 6.61 9.39 0.01
C LEU A 85 5.37 8.51 -0.17
N PHE A 86 5.55 7.24 -0.56
CA PHE A 86 4.44 6.30 -0.71
C PHE A 86 3.74 6.01 0.63
N ALA A 87 4.51 5.76 1.69
CA ALA A 87 3.95 5.54 3.03
C ALA A 87 3.17 6.77 3.54
N ALA A 88 3.70 7.97 3.33
CA ALA A 88 3.04 9.22 3.70
C ALA A 88 1.77 9.45 2.86
N LEU A 89 1.82 9.17 1.56
CA LEU A 89 0.65 9.28 0.68
C LEU A 89 -0.45 8.30 1.11
N GLY A 90 -0.12 7.03 1.36
CA GLY A 90 -1.08 6.03 1.85
C GLY A 90 -1.72 6.46 3.17
N SER A 91 -0.89 6.89 4.13
CA SER A 91 -1.36 7.36 5.44
C SER A 91 -2.24 8.61 5.33
N LEU A 92 -1.88 9.56 4.46
CA LEU A 92 -2.67 10.76 4.19
C LEU A 92 -4.02 10.40 3.59
N MET A 93 -4.06 9.50 2.58
CA MET A 93 -5.32 9.05 1.97
C MET A 93 -6.22 8.35 2.99
N THR A 94 -5.67 7.50 3.85
CA THR A 94 -6.44 6.89 4.94
C THR A 94 -7.00 7.95 5.90
N GLY A 95 -6.21 8.97 6.24
CA GLY A 95 -6.68 10.11 7.05
C GLY A 95 -7.78 10.91 6.35
N CYS A 96 -7.67 11.13 5.04
CA CYS A 96 -8.68 11.84 4.25
C CYS A 96 -10.04 11.13 4.21
N LEU A 97 -10.10 9.80 4.40
CA LEU A 97 -11.37 9.08 4.48
C LEU A 97 -12.27 9.59 5.62
N PHE A 98 -11.69 10.13 6.70
CA PHE A 98 -12.45 10.73 7.79
C PHE A 98 -13.30 11.93 7.34
N LEU A 99 -12.86 12.65 6.30
CA LEU A 99 -13.56 13.83 5.78
C LEU A 99 -14.69 13.48 4.81
N VAL A 100 -14.81 12.22 4.39
CA VAL A 100 -15.81 11.79 3.41
C VAL A 100 -17.15 11.57 4.10
N ALA A 101 -18.15 12.34 3.68
CA ALA A 101 -19.50 12.27 4.23
C ALA A 101 -20.23 10.96 3.85
N GLU A 102 -21.26 10.63 4.62
CA GLU A 102 -22.16 9.51 4.39
C GLU A 102 -22.76 9.54 2.97
N GLY A 103 -22.86 8.38 2.31
CA GLY A 103 -23.40 8.26 0.95
C GLY A 103 -22.43 8.63 -0.19
N TYR A 104 -21.28 9.25 0.10
CA TYR A 104 -20.26 9.61 -0.91
C TYR A 104 -19.30 8.45 -1.25
N TRP A 105 -19.85 7.28 -1.59
CA TRP A 105 -19.08 6.07 -1.89
C TRP A 105 -18.03 6.26 -2.99
N LEU A 106 -18.32 7.01 -4.05
CA LEU A 106 -17.40 7.17 -5.18
C LEU A 106 -16.12 7.93 -4.77
N VAL A 107 -16.27 8.94 -3.91
CA VAL A 107 -15.14 9.70 -3.35
C VAL A 107 -14.33 8.81 -2.40
N ALA A 108 -15.00 8.05 -1.52
CA ALA A 108 -14.33 7.09 -0.64
C ALA A 108 -13.54 6.04 -1.44
N SER A 109 -14.14 5.46 -2.49
CA SER A 109 -13.47 4.51 -3.40
C SER A 109 -12.27 5.13 -4.10
N GLY A 110 -12.37 6.37 -4.56
CA GLY A 110 -11.26 7.07 -5.21
C GLY A 110 -10.07 7.31 -4.27
N ILE A 111 -10.33 7.82 -3.07
CA ILE A 111 -9.29 8.04 -2.04
C ILE A 111 -8.64 6.71 -1.65
N TYR A 112 -9.45 5.67 -1.44
CA TYR A 112 -8.96 4.34 -1.13
C TYR A 112 -8.14 3.72 -2.26
N ALA A 113 -8.55 3.89 -3.51
CA ALA A 113 -7.80 3.42 -4.68
C ALA A 113 -6.40 4.07 -4.75
N ILE A 114 -6.30 5.37 -4.48
CA ILE A 114 -5.00 6.06 -4.39
C ILE A 114 -4.16 5.48 -3.23
N GLY A 115 -4.80 5.18 -2.08
CA GLY A 115 -4.16 4.49 -0.97
C GLY A 115 -3.60 3.12 -1.34
N ILE A 116 -4.36 2.28 -2.06
CA ILE A 116 -3.89 0.99 -2.59
C ILE A 116 -2.71 1.18 -3.53
N ILE A 117 -2.80 2.14 -4.47
CA ILE A 117 -1.72 2.40 -5.43
C ILE A 117 -0.45 2.86 -4.70
N ALA A 118 -0.59 3.68 -3.67
CA ALA A 118 0.53 4.11 -2.84
C ALA A 118 1.16 2.94 -2.08
N PHE A 119 0.35 2.07 -1.49
CA PHE A 119 0.80 0.84 -0.83
C PHE A 119 1.55 -0.08 -1.80
N ALA A 120 0.97 -0.35 -2.98
CA ALA A 120 1.60 -1.18 -4.00
C ALA A 120 2.92 -0.58 -4.52
N GLY A 121 2.95 0.73 -4.78
CA GLY A 121 4.17 1.43 -5.17
C GLY A 121 5.24 1.42 -4.08
N GLY A 122 4.84 1.54 -2.82
CA GLY A 122 5.72 1.38 -1.66
C GLY A 122 6.36 0.00 -1.62
N ASN A 123 5.58 -1.06 -1.86
CA ASN A 123 6.08 -2.45 -1.89
C ASN A 123 7.11 -2.66 -3.01
N VAL A 124 6.87 -2.14 -4.21
CA VAL A 124 7.85 -2.23 -5.31
C VAL A 124 9.20 -1.63 -4.92
N VAL A 125 9.20 -0.47 -4.27
CA VAL A 125 10.43 0.19 -3.82
C VAL A 125 11.09 -0.55 -2.67
N TYR A 126 10.27 -1.04 -1.73
CA TYR A 126 10.68 -1.83 -0.58
C TYR A 126 11.36 -3.15 -0.98
N ASP A 127 10.78 -3.88 -1.94
CA ASP A 127 11.34 -5.13 -2.48
C ASP A 127 12.69 -4.86 -3.15
N ALA A 128 12.80 -3.78 -3.93
CA ALA A 128 14.04 -3.37 -4.56
C ALA A 128 15.14 -2.96 -3.57
N MET A 129 14.80 -2.59 -2.32
CA MET A 129 15.78 -2.29 -1.27
C MET A 129 16.39 -3.54 -0.65
N LEU A 130 15.72 -4.70 -0.73
CA LEU A 130 16.25 -5.96 -0.20
C LEU A 130 17.59 -6.32 -0.86
N LEU A 131 17.69 -6.08 -2.18
CA LEU A 131 18.90 -6.32 -2.97
C LEU A 131 20.09 -5.43 -2.56
N ASP A 132 19.84 -4.30 -1.89
CA ASP A 132 20.88 -3.39 -1.43
C ASP A 132 21.40 -3.73 -0.03
N ILE A 133 20.62 -4.47 0.77
CA ILE A 133 20.88 -4.71 2.20
C ILE A 133 21.26 -6.16 2.53
N ALA A 134 21.06 -7.08 1.59
CA ALA A 134 21.35 -8.50 1.75
C ALA A 134 22.30 -8.98 0.66
N GLU A 135 23.35 -9.70 1.07
CA GLU A 135 24.21 -10.41 0.14
C GLU A 135 23.50 -11.64 -0.43
N ARG A 136 23.93 -12.12 -1.61
CA ARG A 136 23.29 -13.26 -2.29
C ARG A 136 23.04 -14.49 -1.42
N HIS A 137 23.97 -14.78 -0.50
CA HIS A 137 23.87 -15.95 0.39
C HIS A 137 22.95 -15.71 1.60
N GLU A 138 22.58 -14.46 1.89
CA GLU A 138 21.70 -14.10 3.01
C GLU A 138 20.29 -13.69 2.56
N LEU A 139 20.07 -13.50 1.26
CA LEU A 139 18.80 -13.01 0.70
C LEU A 139 17.58 -13.76 1.24
N GLU A 140 17.59 -15.10 1.18
CA GLU A 140 16.48 -15.92 1.66
C GLU A 140 16.24 -15.75 3.17
N ARG A 141 17.32 -15.69 3.96
CA ARG A 141 17.24 -15.54 5.41
C ARG A 141 16.70 -14.17 5.81
N VAL A 142 17.12 -13.11 5.09
CA VAL A 142 16.68 -11.74 5.37
C VAL A 142 15.24 -11.54 4.91
N SER A 143 14.87 -12.06 3.72
CA SER A 143 13.50 -12.03 3.22
C SER A 143 12.53 -12.81 4.12
N ALA A 144 12.99 -13.84 4.83
CA ALA A 144 12.13 -14.59 5.76
C ALA A 144 11.77 -13.82 7.05
N LEU A 145 12.38 -12.66 7.30
CA LEU A 145 12.05 -11.82 8.47
C LEU A 145 10.78 -11.00 8.26
N GLY A 146 10.37 -10.80 7.01
CA GLY A 146 9.21 -10.03 6.56
C GLY A 146 8.95 -10.34 5.11
#